data_AF-A0A434WUS3-F1
#
_entry.id   AF-A0A434WUS3-F1
#
_cell.length_a   1.000
_cell.length_b   1.000
_cell.length_c   1.000
_cell.angle_alpha   90.00
_cell.angle_beta   90.00
_cell.angle_gamma   90.00
#
_symmetry.space_group_name_H-M   'P 1'
#
loop_
_entity.id
_entity.type
_entity.pdbx_description
1 polymer ?
#
loop_
_entity_poly.entity_id
_entity_poly.type
_entity_poly.pdbx_seq_one_letter_code
_entity_poly.pdbx_strand_id
1 'polypeptide(L)'
;MRPKILAAYSLITIAAVLANIEIARSQATELFSQCTKVLQGNVYDKNRVINYSYQARKFKNWACESNFQTSRQMSDSSFALDIPLADIPIGINATGSDSQFQQSLHEWCNSADAQLYDETFRDKSSEIISSSMVNAFEKCVSISSSTLLNQFGVFAVATPENSFLDSFIVEVTFKPLGAGVNIITSVEGSVECYFNGEKIGLPFRTKQMTLAVTCKKPSGNSAQLSINTEASGRSQPVSLPGVDVPRIDELQGLYNRLAFRTAQLEARRIEYAYVDVPIAAGGAGRARASIPCPTPKSTVIAGGAYILTGVATIYQLESYPSDDKSKWNIEVLNVAGSQRGPATVRLHVACQMQ
;
A
#
# COMPACT_ATOMS: atom_id res chain seq x y z
N MET A 1 -41.91 33.27 -46.22
CA MET A 1 -40.52 32.75 -46.30
C MET A 1 -39.86 32.57 -44.92
N ARG A 2 -40.49 31.89 -43.94
CA ARG A 2 -39.89 31.60 -42.62
C ARG A 2 -39.96 30.15 -42.08
N PRO A 3 -40.44 29.11 -42.79
CA PRO A 3 -40.46 27.74 -42.24
C PRO A 3 -39.10 27.01 -42.35
N LYS A 4 -38.17 27.47 -43.18
CA LYS A 4 -36.86 26.80 -43.37
C LYS A 4 -35.87 27.00 -42.22
N ILE A 5 -36.03 28.03 -41.40
CA ILE A 5 -35.09 28.34 -40.31
C ILE A 5 -35.37 27.46 -39.08
N LEU A 6 -36.64 27.18 -38.76
CA LEU A 6 -37.01 26.35 -37.59
C LEU A 6 -36.59 24.88 -37.73
N ALA A 7 -36.60 24.31 -38.94
CA ALA A 7 -36.15 22.94 -39.17
C ALA A 7 -34.63 22.77 -38.96
N ALA A 8 -33.83 23.80 -39.29
CA ALA A 8 -32.39 23.77 -39.11
C ALA A 8 -31.99 23.76 -37.62
N TYR A 9 -32.67 24.54 -36.78
CA TYR A 9 -32.42 24.55 -35.33
C TYR A 9 -32.75 23.19 -34.68
N SER A 10 -33.86 22.56 -35.05
CA SER A 10 -34.23 21.24 -34.51
C SER A 10 -33.19 20.16 -34.81
N LEU A 11 -32.64 20.14 -36.03
CA LEU A 11 -31.62 19.16 -36.44
C LEU A 11 -30.30 19.34 -35.69
N ILE A 12 -29.89 20.59 -35.42
CA ILE A 12 -28.66 20.89 -34.66
C ILE A 12 -28.77 20.39 -33.22
N THR A 13 -29.93 20.58 -32.56
CA THR A 13 -30.15 20.08 -31.18
C THR A 13 -30.11 18.57 -31.09
N ILE A 14 -30.74 17.86 -32.04
CA ILE A 14 -30.75 16.39 -32.07
C ILE A 14 -29.33 15.85 -32.29
N ALA A 15 -28.56 16.44 -33.20
CA ALA A 15 -27.17 16.04 -33.45
C ALA A 15 -26.28 16.24 -32.21
N ALA A 16 -26.44 17.36 -31.49
CA ALA A 16 -25.69 17.62 -30.26
C ALA A 16 -26.02 16.63 -29.13
N VAL A 17 -27.30 16.27 -28.96
CA VAL A 17 -27.73 15.27 -27.97
C VAL A 17 -27.17 13.89 -28.32
N LEU A 18 -27.24 13.48 -29.59
CA LEU A 18 -26.68 12.20 -30.03
C LEU A 18 -25.15 12.14 -29.85
N ALA A 19 -24.44 13.23 -30.15
CA ALA A 19 -23.00 13.31 -29.92
C ALA A 19 -22.64 13.17 -28.43
N ASN A 20 -23.39 13.81 -27.52
CA ASN A 20 -23.17 13.67 -26.08
C ASN A 20 -23.46 12.25 -25.57
N ILE A 21 -24.48 11.59 -26.11
CA ILE A 21 -24.78 10.18 -25.78
C ILE A 21 -23.63 9.27 -26.22
N GLU A 22 -23.08 9.49 -27.41
CA GLU A 22 -21.98 8.67 -27.93
C GLU A 22 -20.69 8.88 -27.12
N ILE A 23 -20.39 10.12 -26.71
CA ILE A 23 -19.26 10.44 -25.82
C ILE A 23 -19.42 9.74 -24.47
N ALA A 24 -20.60 9.83 -23.86
CA ALA A 24 -20.87 9.18 -22.57
C ALA A 24 -20.73 7.65 -22.67
N ARG A 25 -21.19 7.05 -23.78
CA ARG A 25 -21.06 5.61 -24.04
C ARG A 25 -19.60 5.18 -24.22
N SER A 26 -18.80 5.98 -24.94
CA SER A 26 -17.37 5.71 -25.13
C SER A 26 -16.63 5.73 -23.79
N GLN A 27 -16.89 6.74 -22.95
CA GLN A 27 -16.26 6.87 -21.63
C GLN A 27 -16.64 5.70 -20.71
N ALA A 28 -17.91 5.28 -20.72
CA ALA A 28 -18.36 4.14 -19.93
C ALA A 28 -17.69 2.82 -20.35
N THR A 29 -17.46 2.63 -21.65
CA THR A 29 -16.79 1.43 -22.19
C THR A 29 -15.32 1.40 -21.79
N GLU A 30 -14.64 2.53 -21.88
CA GLU A 30 -13.25 2.67 -21.48
C GLU A 30 -13.09 2.42 -19.98
N LEU A 31 -13.89 3.08 -19.13
CA LEU A 31 -13.85 2.90 -17.68
C LEU A 31 -14.17 1.45 -17.27
N PHE A 32 -15.13 0.81 -17.93
CA PHE A 32 -15.39 -0.62 -17.72
C PHE A 32 -14.18 -1.48 -18.08
N SER A 33 -13.50 -1.19 -19.20
CA SER A 33 -12.26 -1.88 -19.59
C SER A 33 -11.10 -1.62 -18.63
N GLN A 34 -11.05 -0.46 -17.97
CA GLN A 34 -10.07 -0.20 -16.91
C GLN A 34 -10.42 -1.01 -15.67
N CYS A 35 -11.70 -1.08 -15.33
CA CYS A 35 -12.18 -1.85 -14.19
C CYS A 35 -11.98 -3.35 -14.32
N THR A 36 -12.02 -3.91 -15.53
CA THR A 36 -11.66 -5.33 -15.74
C THR A 36 -10.18 -5.59 -15.50
N LYS A 37 -9.30 -4.62 -15.78
CA LYS A 37 -7.85 -4.71 -15.49
C LYS A 37 -7.57 -4.58 -14.00
N VAL A 38 -8.24 -3.64 -13.33
CA VAL A 38 -8.16 -3.46 -11.87
C VAL A 38 -8.68 -4.71 -11.16
N LEU A 39 -9.93 -5.12 -11.44
CA LEU A 39 -10.60 -6.25 -10.80
C LEU A 39 -10.08 -7.61 -11.24
N GLN A 40 -9.10 -7.71 -12.17
CA GLN A 40 -8.64 -8.94 -12.84
C GLN A 40 -8.94 -10.22 -12.04
N GLY A 41 -10.00 -10.93 -12.46
CA GLY A 41 -10.53 -12.11 -11.77
C GLY A 41 -11.73 -11.87 -10.84
N ASN A 42 -12.29 -10.66 -10.77
CA ASN A 42 -13.34 -10.26 -9.81
C ASN A 42 -12.93 -10.47 -8.34
N VAL A 43 -11.64 -10.27 -8.03
CA VAL A 43 -11.10 -10.38 -6.67
C VAL A 43 -10.76 -8.99 -6.15
N TYR A 44 -11.29 -8.68 -4.98
CA TYR A 44 -11.18 -7.38 -4.32
C TYR A 44 -10.69 -7.57 -2.87
N ASP A 45 -9.44 -7.20 -2.62
CA ASP A 45 -8.82 -7.26 -1.29
C ASP A 45 -9.05 -5.97 -0.49
N LYS A 46 -10.27 -5.81 0.03
CA LYS A 46 -10.66 -4.65 0.85
C LYS A 46 -9.98 -4.61 2.22
N ASN A 47 -9.68 -5.79 2.76
CA ASN A 47 -9.16 -5.95 4.11
C ASN A 47 -7.63 -5.89 4.15
N ARG A 48 -6.96 -5.67 3.00
CA ARG A 48 -5.49 -5.66 2.86
C ARG A 48 -4.85 -6.94 3.40
N VAL A 49 -5.55 -8.05 3.20
CA VAL A 49 -5.14 -9.36 3.72
C VAL A 49 -4.11 -9.99 2.79
N ILE A 50 -4.10 -9.59 1.52
CA ILE A 50 -3.03 -9.94 0.60
C ILE A 50 -1.88 -8.95 0.81
N ASN A 51 -0.64 -9.47 0.82
CA ASN A 51 0.58 -8.68 0.93
C ASN A 51 0.55 -7.44 0.01
N TYR A 52 1.07 -6.31 0.48
CA TYR A 52 1.27 -5.07 -0.28
C TYR A 52 1.84 -5.29 -1.69
N SER A 53 2.72 -6.27 -1.87
CA SER A 53 3.27 -6.66 -3.18
C SER A 53 2.19 -7.04 -4.20
N TYR A 54 1.04 -7.56 -3.76
CA TYR A 54 -0.11 -7.84 -4.63
C TYR A 54 -0.78 -6.57 -5.12
N GLN A 55 -1.07 -5.62 -4.21
CA GLN A 55 -1.70 -4.35 -4.57
C GLN A 55 -0.81 -3.51 -5.49
N ALA A 56 0.49 -3.50 -5.19
CA ALA A 56 1.51 -2.92 -6.05
C ALA A 56 1.56 -3.55 -7.44
N ARG A 57 1.47 -4.89 -7.53
CA ARG A 57 1.39 -5.61 -8.80
C ARG A 57 0.10 -5.28 -9.57
N LYS A 58 -1.03 -5.14 -8.88
CA LYS A 58 -2.30 -4.72 -9.51
C LYS A 58 -2.21 -3.30 -10.07
N PHE A 59 -1.62 -2.38 -9.32
CA PHE A 59 -1.33 -1.04 -9.82
C PHE A 59 -0.40 -1.07 -11.04
N LYS A 60 0.69 -1.85 -11.00
CA LYS A 60 1.58 -2.07 -12.15
C LYS A 60 0.82 -2.61 -13.36
N ASN A 61 0.05 -3.69 -13.20
CA ASN A 61 -0.70 -4.28 -14.30
C ASN A 61 -1.70 -3.28 -14.88
N TRP A 62 -2.41 -2.52 -14.04
CA TRP A 62 -3.26 -1.44 -14.51
C TRP A 62 -2.45 -0.40 -15.30
N ALA A 63 -1.36 0.13 -14.77
CA ALA A 63 -0.58 1.16 -15.46
C ALA A 63 0.05 0.66 -16.77
N CYS A 64 0.58 -0.57 -16.80
CA CYS A 64 1.34 -1.13 -17.92
C CYS A 64 0.47 -1.82 -18.98
N GLU A 65 -0.66 -2.41 -18.61
CA GLU A 65 -1.54 -3.13 -19.54
C GLU A 65 -2.69 -2.25 -20.05
N SER A 66 -2.86 -1.04 -19.52
CA SER A 66 -3.93 -0.13 -19.91
C SER A 66 -3.75 0.59 -21.24
N ASN A 67 -2.60 0.40 -21.92
CA ASN A 67 -2.28 0.95 -23.24
C ASN A 67 -2.49 2.47 -23.36
N PHE A 68 -2.28 3.21 -22.26
CA PHE A 68 -2.38 4.67 -22.26
C PHE A 68 -1.45 5.25 -23.32
N GLN A 69 -1.95 6.13 -24.20
CA GLN A 69 -1.16 6.78 -25.25
C GLN A 69 -0.56 8.11 -24.78
N THR A 70 -1.23 8.79 -23.86
CA THR A 70 -0.81 10.09 -23.33
C THR A 70 -0.82 10.13 -21.81
N SER A 71 -0.04 11.05 -21.25
CA SER A 71 0.00 11.30 -19.81
C SER A 71 -1.37 11.70 -19.28
N ARG A 72 -2.11 12.46 -20.08
CA ARG A 72 -3.49 12.87 -19.81
C ARG A 72 -4.46 11.68 -19.71
N GLN A 73 -4.41 10.72 -20.63
CA GLN A 73 -5.28 9.53 -20.56
C GLN A 73 -5.07 8.73 -19.27
N MET A 74 -3.81 8.54 -18.88
CA MET A 74 -3.47 7.88 -17.63
C MET A 74 -3.98 8.69 -16.42
N SER A 75 -3.79 10.02 -16.42
CA SER A 75 -4.27 10.91 -15.36
C SER A 75 -5.80 10.90 -15.24
N ASP A 76 -6.52 11.00 -16.35
CA ASP A 76 -7.99 10.99 -16.39
C ASP A 76 -8.54 9.65 -15.88
N SER A 77 -7.93 8.53 -16.31
CA SER A 77 -8.24 7.18 -15.80
C SER A 77 -7.96 7.06 -14.30
N SER A 78 -6.83 7.61 -13.85
CA SER A 78 -6.45 7.60 -12.45
C SER A 78 -7.43 8.38 -11.57
N PHE A 79 -7.84 9.57 -12.01
CA PHE A 79 -8.89 10.35 -11.34
C PHE A 79 -10.22 9.62 -11.33
N ALA A 80 -10.61 9.00 -12.45
CA ALA A 80 -11.81 8.19 -12.53
C ALA A 80 -11.79 6.99 -11.57
N LEU A 81 -10.61 6.50 -11.18
CA LEU A 81 -10.42 5.40 -10.24
C LEU A 81 -10.03 5.84 -8.82
N ASP A 82 -9.95 7.15 -8.54
CA ASP A 82 -9.45 7.71 -7.27
C ASP A 82 -8.04 7.22 -6.89
N ILE A 83 -7.17 7.08 -7.90
CA ILE A 83 -5.76 6.78 -7.74
C ILE A 83 -4.96 8.10 -7.83
N PRO A 84 -4.27 8.56 -6.78
CA PRO A 84 -3.57 9.84 -6.76
C PRO A 84 -2.15 9.69 -7.33
N LEU A 85 -1.97 9.72 -8.66
CA LEU A 85 -0.64 9.55 -9.29
C LEU A 85 0.43 10.51 -8.76
N ALA A 86 0.04 11.73 -8.39
CA ALA A 86 0.96 12.75 -7.90
C ALA A 86 1.68 12.34 -6.60
N ASP A 87 1.04 11.48 -5.80
CA ASP A 87 1.55 11.02 -4.51
C ASP A 87 2.33 9.70 -4.62
N ILE A 88 2.30 9.05 -5.79
CA ILE A 88 3.01 7.80 -6.04
C ILE A 88 4.37 8.16 -6.70
N PRO A 89 5.52 7.87 -6.07
CA PRO A 89 6.84 8.27 -6.55
C PRO A 89 7.36 7.42 -7.73
N ILE A 90 6.50 7.14 -8.72
CA ILE A 90 6.80 6.25 -9.87
C ILE A 90 7.68 6.88 -10.95
N GLY A 91 8.04 8.16 -10.82
CA GLY A 91 8.91 8.85 -11.79
C GLY A 91 8.30 8.97 -13.20
N ILE A 92 7.04 8.54 -13.38
CA ILE A 92 6.27 8.81 -14.58
C ILE A 92 5.90 10.29 -14.50
N ASN A 93 6.51 11.13 -15.35
CA ASN A 93 6.11 12.52 -15.53
C ASN A 93 4.72 12.57 -16.16
N ALA A 94 3.70 12.17 -15.40
CA ALA A 94 2.29 12.20 -15.80
C ALA A 94 1.77 13.64 -15.96
N THR A 95 2.61 14.65 -15.71
CA THR A 95 2.20 16.04 -15.50
C THR A 95 2.65 17.02 -16.58
N GLY A 96 3.33 16.64 -17.68
CA GLY A 96 3.76 17.72 -18.60
C GLY A 96 4.24 17.48 -20.03
N SER A 97 4.50 16.26 -20.50
CA SER A 97 4.99 16.09 -21.88
C SER A 97 4.64 14.73 -22.49
N ASP A 98 3.62 14.72 -23.35
CA ASP A 98 3.20 13.53 -24.09
C ASP A 98 4.31 12.98 -25.00
N SER A 99 5.29 13.81 -25.39
CA SER A 99 6.39 13.38 -26.26
C SER A 99 7.34 12.37 -25.61
N GLN A 100 7.41 12.31 -24.28
CA GLN A 100 8.25 11.35 -23.55
C GLN A 100 7.43 10.34 -22.75
N PHE A 101 6.11 10.54 -22.63
CA PHE A 101 5.26 9.72 -21.77
C PHE A 101 5.37 8.21 -22.08
N GLN A 102 5.29 7.81 -23.36
CA GLN A 102 5.40 6.40 -23.75
C GLN A 102 6.73 5.79 -23.33
N GLN A 103 7.83 6.53 -23.52
CA GLN A 103 9.15 6.08 -23.13
C GLN A 103 9.26 5.96 -21.60
N SER A 104 8.81 6.97 -20.84
CA SER A 104 8.83 6.95 -19.38
C SER A 104 7.94 5.84 -18.81
N LEU A 105 6.75 5.63 -19.37
CA LEU A 105 5.85 4.54 -18.98
C LEU A 105 6.51 3.18 -19.28
N HIS A 106 7.15 3.01 -20.44
CA HIS A 106 7.85 1.79 -20.78
C HIS A 106 9.05 1.51 -19.87
N GLU A 107 9.89 2.51 -19.62
CA GLU A 107 11.03 2.44 -18.68
C GLU A 107 10.56 2.10 -17.27
N TRP A 108 9.47 2.72 -16.83
CA TRP A 108 8.84 2.40 -15.56
C TRP A 108 8.33 0.96 -15.56
N CYS A 109 7.54 0.53 -16.54
CA CYS A 109 7.01 -0.84 -16.60
C CYS A 109 8.10 -1.92 -16.59
N ASN A 110 9.24 -1.65 -17.22
CA ASN A 110 10.40 -2.55 -17.23
C ASN A 110 11.16 -2.58 -15.89
N SER A 111 11.15 -1.47 -15.14
CA SER A 111 11.84 -1.34 -13.85
C SER A 111 10.91 -1.49 -12.64
N ALA A 112 9.59 -1.49 -12.85
CA ALA A 112 8.58 -1.42 -11.80
C ALA A 112 8.72 -2.59 -10.84
N ASP A 113 8.97 -3.80 -11.33
CA ASP A 113 9.20 -4.94 -10.42
C ASP A 113 10.35 -4.64 -9.46
N ALA A 114 11.50 -4.18 -9.96
CA ALA A 114 12.64 -3.83 -9.11
C ALA A 114 12.33 -2.68 -8.14
N GLN A 115 11.58 -1.66 -8.56
CA GLN A 115 11.16 -0.55 -7.69
C GLN A 115 10.16 -0.98 -6.63
N LEU A 116 9.24 -1.89 -6.95
CA LEU A 116 8.30 -2.48 -5.99
C LEU A 116 9.00 -3.34 -4.92
N TYR A 117 10.24 -3.78 -5.19
CA TYR A 117 11.10 -4.46 -4.21
C TYR A 117 12.01 -3.52 -3.41
N ASP A 118 12.13 -2.23 -3.79
CA ASP A 118 12.88 -1.24 -3.01
C ASP A 118 12.13 -0.91 -1.72
N GLU A 119 12.83 -0.99 -0.58
CA GLU A 119 12.25 -0.84 0.75
C GLU A 119 11.72 0.58 1.02
N THR A 120 12.42 1.61 0.55
CA THR A 120 12.01 3.00 0.79
C THR A 120 10.82 3.37 -0.09
N PHE A 121 10.83 2.92 -1.35
CA PHE A 121 9.70 3.03 -2.26
C PHE A 121 8.50 2.25 -1.74
N ARG A 122 8.72 1.01 -1.27
CA ARG A 122 7.68 0.15 -0.71
C ARG A 122 7.03 0.79 0.50
N ASP A 123 7.78 1.28 1.48
CA ASP A 123 7.18 1.74 2.73
C ASP A 123 6.34 3.01 2.54
N LYS A 124 6.70 3.91 1.62
CA LYS A 124 5.90 5.12 1.32
C LYS A 124 4.80 4.90 0.29
N SER A 125 5.08 4.12 -0.76
CA SER A 125 4.14 3.94 -1.87
C SER A 125 3.13 2.84 -1.57
N SER A 126 3.46 1.84 -0.74
CA SER A 126 2.55 0.72 -0.48
C SER A 126 1.29 1.14 0.26
N GLU A 127 1.38 2.07 1.21
CA GLU A 127 0.21 2.55 1.94
C GLU A 127 -0.73 3.34 1.02
N ILE A 128 -0.15 4.23 0.19
CA ILE A 128 -0.89 5.05 -0.78
C ILE A 128 -1.50 4.14 -1.85
N ILE A 129 -0.70 3.27 -2.48
CA ILE A 129 -1.17 2.32 -3.49
C ILE A 129 -2.23 1.40 -2.90
N SER A 130 -2.02 0.85 -1.70
CA SER A 130 -2.99 -0.04 -1.06
C SER A 130 -4.33 0.67 -0.82
N SER A 131 -4.31 1.86 -0.23
CA SER A 131 -5.54 2.64 0.00
C SER A 131 -6.23 3.01 -1.31
N SER A 132 -5.47 3.45 -2.30
CA SER A 132 -5.98 3.87 -3.60
C SER A 132 -6.55 2.71 -4.40
N MET A 133 -5.90 1.55 -4.38
CA MET A 133 -6.41 0.35 -5.03
C MET A 133 -7.69 -0.15 -4.36
N VAL A 134 -7.79 -0.07 -3.03
CA VAL A 134 -9.03 -0.40 -2.32
C VAL A 134 -10.19 0.47 -2.82
N ASN A 135 -9.99 1.79 -2.93
CA ASN A 135 -11.01 2.71 -3.46
C ASN A 135 -11.33 2.43 -4.94
N ALA A 136 -10.30 2.23 -5.76
CA ALA A 136 -10.45 1.90 -7.18
C ALA A 136 -11.27 0.63 -7.38
N PHE A 137 -11.04 -0.38 -6.55
CA PHE A 137 -11.82 -1.61 -6.58
C PHE A 137 -13.29 -1.38 -6.20
N GLU A 138 -13.60 -0.67 -5.11
CA GLU A 138 -14.99 -0.38 -4.72
C GLU A 138 -15.74 0.33 -5.85
N LYS A 139 -15.08 1.31 -6.45
CA LYS A 139 -15.60 2.06 -7.60
C LYS A 139 -15.85 1.14 -8.78
N CYS A 140 -14.90 0.26 -9.08
CA CYS A 140 -15.02 -0.70 -10.16
C CYS A 140 -16.09 -1.77 -9.91
N VAL A 141 -16.29 -2.21 -8.67
CA VAL A 141 -17.40 -3.10 -8.30
C VAL A 141 -18.72 -2.36 -8.50
N SER A 142 -18.84 -1.11 -8.06
CA SER A 142 -20.04 -0.29 -8.26
C SER A 142 -20.37 -0.11 -9.75
N ILE A 143 -19.38 0.17 -10.60
CA ILE A 143 -19.57 0.36 -12.05
C ILE A 143 -19.91 -0.97 -12.74
N SER A 144 -19.16 -2.02 -12.42
CA SER A 144 -19.26 -3.31 -13.12
C SER A 144 -20.48 -4.11 -12.68
N SER A 145 -20.91 -3.99 -11.41
CA SER A 145 -22.03 -4.75 -10.87
C SER A 145 -23.30 -4.56 -11.67
N SER A 146 -23.72 -3.32 -11.95
CA SER A 146 -24.95 -3.06 -12.72
C SER A 146 -24.90 -3.63 -14.14
N THR A 147 -23.77 -3.45 -14.83
CA THR A 147 -23.55 -3.92 -16.20
C THR A 147 -23.55 -5.44 -16.26
N LEU A 148 -22.76 -6.10 -15.40
CA LEU A 148 -22.65 -7.55 -15.34
C LEU A 148 -23.94 -8.18 -14.83
N LEU A 149 -24.62 -7.60 -13.84
CA LEU A 149 -25.91 -8.07 -13.36
C LEU A 149 -26.97 -8.01 -14.46
N ASN A 150 -26.94 -7.01 -15.34
CA ASN A 150 -27.85 -6.94 -16.47
C ASN A 150 -27.55 -8.00 -17.54
N GLN A 151 -26.27 -8.30 -17.78
CA GLN A 151 -25.80 -9.26 -18.78
C GLN A 151 -25.96 -10.72 -18.34
N PHE A 152 -25.57 -11.01 -17.10
CA PHE A 152 -25.42 -12.35 -16.53
C PHE A 152 -26.57 -12.71 -15.59
N GLY A 153 -27.27 -11.71 -15.06
CA GLY A 153 -28.36 -11.85 -14.10
C GLY A 153 -27.93 -12.22 -12.68
N VAL A 154 -26.66 -12.61 -12.51
CA VAL A 154 -25.98 -12.76 -11.22
C VAL A 154 -24.63 -12.07 -11.31
N PHE A 155 -24.24 -11.36 -10.25
CA PHE A 155 -22.93 -10.73 -10.12
C PHE A 155 -22.21 -11.31 -8.91
N ALA A 156 -20.97 -11.78 -9.07
CA ALA A 156 -20.18 -12.33 -7.98
C ALA A 156 -18.80 -11.66 -7.86
N VAL A 157 -18.39 -11.30 -6.64
CA VAL A 157 -17.05 -10.79 -6.32
C VAL A 157 -16.50 -11.52 -5.11
N ALA A 158 -15.18 -11.71 -5.06
CA ALA A 158 -14.51 -12.40 -3.96
C ALA A 158 -13.56 -11.48 -3.20
N THR A 159 -13.61 -11.54 -1.87
CA THR A 159 -12.66 -10.90 -0.97
C THR A 159 -11.87 -11.97 -0.22
N PRO A 160 -10.53 -11.96 -0.25
CA PRO A 160 -9.70 -12.90 0.50
C PRO A 160 -9.91 -12.73 2.01
N GLU A 161 -9.96 -13.84 2.75
CA GLU A 161 -10.06 -13.84 4.21
C GLU A 161 -8.72 -14.04 4.91
N ASN A 162 -7.73 -14.59 4.21
CA ASN A 162 -6.40 -14.84 4.75
C ASN A 162 -5.30 -14.68 3.68
N SER A 163 -4.07 -14.55 4.14
CA SER A 163 -2.89 -14.39 3.28
C SER A 163 -2.49 -15.66 2.53
N PHE A 164 -3.04 -16.82 2.92
CA PHE A 164 -2.82 -18.10 2.22
C PHE A 164 -3.70 -18.26 0.98
N LEU A 165 -4.62 -17.32 0.74
CA LEU A 165 -5.49 -17.28 -0.43
C LEU A 165 -6.25 -18.61 -0.62
N ASP A 166 -6.61 -19.29 0.45
CA ASP A 166 -7.37 -20.55 0.41
C ASP A 166 -8.83 -20.36 0.86
N SER A 167 -9.18 -19.21 1.42
CA SER A 167 -10.53 -18.83 1.86
C SER A 167 -10.91 -17.42 1.39
N PHE A 168 -12.11 -17.29 0.85
CA PHE A 168 -12.64 -16.04 0.29
C PHE A 168 -14.10 -15.84 0.71
N ILE A 169 -14.47 -14.63 1.08
CA ILE A 169 -15.87 -14.21 1.14
C ILE A 169 -16.30 -13.86 -0.29
N VAL A 170 -17.19 -14.66 -0.85
CA VAL A 170 -17.82 -14.41 -2.14
C VAL A 170 -19.16 -13.75 -1.91
N GLU A 171 -19.28 -12.50 -2.32
CA GLU A 171 -20.53 -11.76 -2.34
C GLU A 171 -21.24 -11.96 -3.68
N VAL A 172 -22.49 -12.40 -3.62
CA VAL A 172 -23.31 -12.79 -4.76
C VAL A 172 -24.54 -11.90 -4.78
N THR A 173 -24.66 -11.06 -5.80
CA THR A 173 -25.83 -10.20 -6.01
C THR A 173 -26.69 -10.77 -7.14
N PHE A 174 -27.99 -10.91 -6.88
CA PHE A 174 -28.96 -11.43 -7.83
C PHE A 174 -29.74 -10.30 -8.48
N LYS A 175 -30.04 -10.44 -9.78
CA LYS A 175 -30.95 -9.52 -10.47
C LYS A 175 -32.34 -9.65 -9.84
N PRO A 176 -33.03 -8.54 -9.51
CA PRO A 176 -34.36 -8.62 -8.93
C PRO A 176 -35.33 -9.30 -9.91
N LEU A 177 -35.87 -10.46 -9.54
CA LEU A 177 -36.89 -11.19 -10.30
C LEU A 177 -38.31 -10.96 -9.76
N GLY A 178 -38.57 -9.83 -9.09
CA GLY A 178 -39.81 -9.58 -8.35
C GLY A 178 -39.83 -10.33 -7.01
N ALA A 179 -40.99 -10.90 -6.63
CA ALA A 179 -41.17 -11.60 -5.33
C ALA A 179 -40.51 -13.00 -5.25
N GLY A 180 -39.59 -13.31 -6.17
CA GLY A 180 -38.99 -14.64 -6.33
C GLY A 180 -37.95 -14.98 -5.26
N VAL A 181 -37.85 -16.27 -4.95
CA VAL A 181 -36.74 -16.85 -4.20
C VAL A 181 -35.59 -17.10 -5.18
N ASN A 182 -34.37 -16.69 -4.84
CA ASN A 182 -33.18 -17.03 -5.62
C ASN A 182 -32.77 -18.48 -5.32
N ILE A 183 -32.56 -19.28 -6.36
CA ILE A 183 -32.22 -20.70 -6.24
C ILE A 183 -30.87 -20.92 -6.92
N ILE A 184 -29.83 -21.14 -6.13
CA ILE A 184 -28.50 -21.54 -6.62
C ILE A 184 -28.55 -23.04 -6.93
N THR A 185 -28.32 -23.40 -8.19
CA THR A 185 -28.41 -24.77 -8.68
C THR A 185 -27.04 -25.45 -8.70
N SER A 186 -25.97 -24.69 -8.98
CA SER A 186 -24.60 -25.19 -8.88
C SER A 186 -23.58 -24.08 -8.60
N VAL A 187 -22.47 -24.52 -8.03
CA VAL A 187 -21.24 -23.75 -7.81
C VAL A 187 -20.18 -24.45 -8.65
N GLU A 188 -19.83 -23.87 -9.81
CA GLU A 188 -18.82 -24.43 -10.70
C GLU A 188 -17.42 -24.06 -10.22
N GLY A 189 -16.48 -25.00 -10.36
CA GLY A 189 -15.09 -24.82 -9.95
C GLY A 189 -14.64 -25.83 -8.91
N SER A 190 -13.33 -25.88 -8.65
CA SER A 190 -12.74 -26.70 -7.59
C SER A 190 -12.80 -25.98 -6.24
N VAL A 191 -13.99 -25.52 -5.84
CA VAL A 191 -14.22 -24.73 -4.62
C VAL A 191 -15.40 -25.26 -3.83
N GLU A 192 -15.35 -25.12 -2.51
CA GLU A 192 -16.44 -25.46 -1.61
C GLU A 192 -16.94 -24.20 -0.92
N CYS A 193 -18.22 -23.90 -1.05
CA CYS A 193 -18.83 -22.71 -0.45
C CYS A 193 -19.67 -23.06 0.78
N TYR A 194 -19.65 -22.17 1.76
CA TYR A 194 -20.23 -22.32 3.07
C TYR A 194 -21.09 -21.09 3.39
N PHE A 195 -22.28 -21.30 3.94
CA PHE A 195 -23.16 -20.25 4.43
C PHE A 195 -23.39 -20.46 5.92
N ASN A 196 -23.10 -19.44 6.74
CA ASN A 196 -23.13 -19.55 8.21
C ASN A 196 -22.31 -20.73 8.78
N GLY A 197 -21.18 -21.05 8.15
CA GLY A 197 -20.28 -22.14 8.57
C GLY A 197 -20.66 -23.53 8.06
N GLU A 198 -21.85 -23.71 7.46
CA GLU A 198 -22.29 -24.99 6.90
C GLU A 198 -22.08 -25.02 5.39
N LYS A 199 -21.63 -26.17 4.86
CA LYS A 199 -21.46 -26.36 3.41
C LYS A 199 -22.82 -26.17 2.72
N ILE A 200 -22.85 -25.36 1.66
CA ILE A 200 -24.07 -25.08 0.91
C ILE A 200 -24.59 -26.38 0.29
N GLY A 201 -25.76 -26.83 0.73
CA GLY A 201 -26.50 -27.90 0.09
C GLY A 201 -27.18 -27.40 -1.17
N LEU A 202 -26.91 -28.02 -2.32
CA LEU A 202 -27.49 -27.66 -3.61
C LEU A 202 -28.73 -28.54 -3.91
N PRO A 203 -29.85 -27.96 -4.40
CA PRO A 203 -30.05 -26.53 -4.67
C PRO A 203 -30.21 -25.70 -3.38
N PHE A 204 -29.62 -24.51 -3.34
CA PHE A 204 -29.68 -23.60 -2.19
C PHE A 204 -30.65 -22.46 -2.45
N ARG A 205 -31.57 -22.22 -1.51
CA ARG A 205 -32.64 -21.21 -1.64
C ARG A 205 -32.38 -20.03 -0.72
N THR A 206 -32.39 -18.81 -1.27
CA THR A 206 -32.29 -17.58 -0.48
C THR A 206 -33.29 -16.53 -0.93
N LYS A 207 -33.82 -15.77 0.03
CA LYS A 207 -34.65 -14.58 -0.24
C LYS A 207 -33.81 -13.29 -0.31
N GLN A 208 -32.52 -13.38 0.01
CA GLN A 208 -31.64 -12.22 -0.03
C GLN A 208 -31.30 -11.86 -1.47
N MET A 209 -31.28 -10.56 -1.78
CA MET A 209 -30.79 -10.05 -3.07
C MET A 209 -29.25 -10.10 -3.15
N THR A 210 -28.60 -10.00 -2.00
CA THR A 210 -27.15 -10.11 -1.86
C THR A 210 -26.85 -11.17 -0.80
N LEU A 211 -26.06 -12.17 -1.18
CA LEU A 211 -25.67 -13.29 -0.34
C LEU A 211 -24.15 -13.30 -0.22
N ALA A 212 -23.63 -13.26 1.01
CA ALA A 212 -22.21 -13.47 1.27
C ALA A 212 -22.00 -14.93 1.70
N VAL A 213 -21.12 -15.65 1.00
CA VAL A 213 -20.75 -17.03 1.32
C VAL A 213 -19.23 -17.16 1.42
N THR A 214 -18.75 -18.01 2.32
CA THR A 214 -17.31 -18.29 2.41
C THR A 214 -16.99 -19.43 1.47
N CYS A 215 -16.18 -19.19 0.43
CA CYS A 215 -15.71 -20.23 -0.49
C CYS A 215 -14.24 -20.55 -0.24
N LYS A 216 -13.96 -21.84 -0.07
CA LYS A 216 -12.62 -22.38 0.14
C LYS A 216 -12.15 -23.12 -1.10
N LYS A 217 -10.85 -23.02 -1.40
CA LYS A 217 -10.21 -23.78 -2.48
C LYS A 217 -9.01 -24.55 -1.97
N PRO A 218 -8.56 -25.61 -2.66
CA PRO A 218 -7.29 -26.26 -2.33
C PRO A 218 -6.15 -25.24 -2.27
N SER A 219 -5.37 -25.26 -1.18
CA SER A 219 -4.28 -24.33 -0.94
C SER A 219 -3.28 -24.31 -2.10
N GLY A 220 -2.73 -23.13 -2.42
CA GLY A 220 -1.67 -22.98 -3.43
C GLY A 220 -2.18 -22.87 -4.88
N ASN A 221 -3.24 -23.56 -5.26
CA ASN A 221 -3.71 -23.55 -6.66
C ASN A 221 -4.64 -22.38 -6.96
N SER A 222 -4.58 -21.83 -8.17
CA SER A 222 -5.62 -20.94 -8.68
C SER A 222 -6.91 -21.74 -8.94
N ALA A 223 -8.05 -21.09 -8.80
CA ALA A 223 -9.35 -21.68 -9.11
C ALA A 223 -10.23 -20.65 -9.81
N GLN A 224 -11.25 -21.12 -10.52
CA GLN A 224 -12.33 -20.28 -11.02
C GLN A 224 -13.63 -20.72 -10.36
N LEU A 225 -14.48 -19.76 -10.06
CA LEU A 225 -15.80 -19.96 -9.48
C LEU A 225 -16.86 -19.35 -10.42
N SER A 226 -17.98 -20.03 -10.60
CA SER A 226 -19.20 -19.44 -11.17
C SER A 226 -20.43 -19.95 -10.44
N ILE A 227 -21.40 -19.07 -10.23
CA ILE A 227 -22.63 -19.40 -9.50
C ILE A 227 -23.77 -19.44 -10.50
N ASN A 228 -24.36 -20.62 -10.66
CA ASN A 228 -25.51 -20.84 -11.51
C ASN A 228 -26.80 -20.78 -10.69
N THR A 229 -27.80 -20.14 -11.25
CA THR A 229 -29.14 -20.04 -10.65
C THR A 229 -30.18 -20.54 -11.63
N GLU A 230 -31.34 -20.96 -11.11
CA GLU A 230 -32.43 -21.50 -11.94
C GLU A 230 -33.05 -20.42 -12.86
N ALA A 231 -33.32 -19.24 -12.32
CA ALA A 231 -34.05 -18.17 -13.03
C ALA A 231 -33.23 -16.89 -13.26
N SER A 232 -32.26 -16.60 -12.39
CA SER A 232 -31.47 -15.37 -12.46
C SER A 232 -30.27 -15.48 -13.38
N GLY A 233 -30.01 -16.62 -14.02
CA GLY A 233 -28.85 -16.82 -14.90
C GLY A 233 -27.61 -17.33 -14.17
N ARG A 234 -26.42 -16.96 -14.67
CA ARG A 234 -25.11 -17.45 -14.22
C ARG A 234 -24.20 -16.28 -13.96
N SER A 235 -23.45 -16.28 -12.85
CA SER A 235 -22.47 -15.23 -12.58
C SER A 235 -21.33 -15.23 -13.60
N GLN A 236 -20.69 -14.08 -13.78
CA GLN A 236 -19.38 -14.06 -14.43
C GLN A 236 -18.38 -14.97 -13.68
N PRO A 237 -17.36 -15.52 -14.37
CA PRO A 237 -16.29 -16.26 -13.72
C PRO A 237 -15.51 -15.37 -12.73
N VAL A 238 -15.34 -15.86 -11.51
CA VAL A 238 -14.49 -15.26 -10.47
C VAL A 238 -13.21 -16.08 -10.40
N SER A 239 -12.08 -15.49 -10.79
CA SER A 239 -10.77 -16.14 -10.77
C SER A 239 -10.11 -15.93 -9.41
N LEU A 240 -10.17 -16.94 -8.56
CA LEU A 240 -9.53 -16.98 -7.25
C LEU A 240 -8.03 -17.26 -7.42
N PRO A 241 -7.14 -16.32 -7.09
CA PRO A 241 -5.71 -16.48 -7.29
C PRO A 241 -5.15 -17.63 -6.45
N GLY A 242 -4.20 -18.36 -7.03
CA GLY A 242 -3.37 -19.28 -6.26
C GLY A 242 -2.42 -18.52 -5.35
N VAL A 243 -1.74 -19.25 -4.48
CA VAL A 243 -0.50 -18.72 -3.94
C VAL A 243 0.52 -18.95 -5.04
N ASP A 244 0.65 -17.99 -5.97
CA ASP A 244 1.80 -17.97 -6.86
C ASP A 244 3.01 -17.68 -5.97
N VAL A 245 3.62 -18.74 -5.42
CA VAL A 245 4.87 -18.62 -4.67
C VAL A 245 6.00 -18.66 -5.71
N PRO A 246 6.62 -17.56 -6.11
CA PRO A 246 8.05 -17.56 -5.97
C PRO A 246 8.32 -17.43 -4.46
N ARG A 247 9.36 -18.10 -3.96
CA ARG A 247 9.95 -18.04 -2.60
C ARG A 247 10.18 -16.62 -2.02
N ILE A 248 9.66 -15.58 -2.66
CA ILE A 248 9.83 -14.16 -2.40
C ILE A 248 9.14 -13.73 -1.11
N ASP A 249 7.96 -14.20 -0.70
CA ASP A 249 7.38 -13.77 0.60
C ASP A 249 8.17 -14.32 1.80
N GLU A 250 8.73 -15.53 1.65
CA GLU A 250 9.64 -16.13 2.64
C GLU A 250 11.01 -15.41 2.65
N LEU A 251 11.51 -15.02 1.46
CA LEU A 251 12.68 -14.16 1.29
C LEU A 251 12.44 -12.71 1.73
N GLN A 252 11.22 -12.18 1.64
CA GLN A 252 10.81 -10.84 2.07
C GLN A 252 10.69 -10.82 3.59
N GLY A 253 10.21 -11.90 4.20
CA GLY A 253 10.30 -12.11 5.64
C GLY A 253 11.76 -12.26 6.13
N LEU A 254 12.66 -12.87 5.34
CA LEU A 254 14.11 -12.87 5.59
C LEU A 254 14.75 -11.49 5.32
N TYR A 255 14.28 -10.76 4.32
CA TYR A 255 14.75 -9.43 3.93
C TYR A 255 14.33 -8.39 4.96
N ASN A 256 13.11 -8.40 5.47
CA ASN A 256 12.66 -7.51 6.54
C ASN A 256 13.45 -7.76 7.84
N ARG A 257 13.90 -9.00 8.07
CA ARG A 257 14.87 -9.33 9.14
C ARG A 257 16.29 -8.79 8.86
N LEU A 258 16.67 -8.64 7.59
CA LEU A 258 17.92 -7.99 7.16
C LEU A 258 17.80 -6.46 7.14
N ALA A 259 16.66 -5.90 6.78
CA ALA A 259 16.32 -4.48 6.84
C ALA A 259 16.31 -3.97 8.29
N PHE A 260 15.88 -4.80 9.23
CA PHE A 260 16.10 -4.54 10.66
C PHE A 260 17.61 -4.45 11.00
N ARG A 261 18.48 -5.21 10.32
CA ARG A 261 19.94 -5.02 10.40
C ARG A 261 20.43 -3.78 9.61
N THR A 262 19.71 -3.31 8.61
CA THR A 262 19.97 -2.03 7.93
C THR A 262 19.51 -0.83 8.76
N ALA A 263 18.47 -0.95 9.57
CA ALA A 263 18.15 0.01 10.63
C ALA A 263 19.25 0.05 11.71
N GLN A 264 19.97 -1.06 11.95
CA GLN A 264 21.25 -1.01 12.69
C GLN A 264 22.37 -0.30 11.92
N LEU A 265 22.31 -0.18 10.58
CA LEU A 265 23.19 0.69 9.80
C LEU A 265 22.74 2.16 9.83
N GLU A 266 21.48 2.49 10.13
CA GLU A 266 21.04 3.88 10.42
C GLU A 266 21.60 4.41 11.74
N ALA A 267 22.12 3.53 12.62
CA ALA A 267 23.03 3.93 13.68
C ALA A 267 24.31 4.64 13.15
N ARG A 268 24.56 4.63 11.83
CA ARG A 268 25.61 5.42 11.16
C ARG A 268 25.27 6.90 10.94
N ARG A 269 24.09 7.39 11.35
CA ARG A 269 23.79 8.84 11.44
C ARG A 269 23.95 9.42 12.85
N ILE A 270 24.41 8.59 13.78
CA ILE A 270 24.77 9.02 15.12
C ILE A 270 26.30 9.13 15.17
N GLU A 271 26.80 10.34 15.14
CA GLU A 271 28.20 10.61 15.41
C GLU A 271 28.40 10.82 16.91
N TYR A 272 29.59 10.47 17.41
CA TYR A 272 29.92 10.65 18.82
C TYR A 272 31.07 11.64 18.94
N ALA A 273 30.88 12.68 19.75
CA ALA A 273 31.99 13.51 20.23
C ALA A 273 32.27 13.16 21.68
N TYR A 274 33.53 13.33 22.08
CA TYR A 274 33.92 13.13 23.46
C TYR A 274 35.12 13.98 23.83
N VAL A 275 35.31 14.16 25.13
CA VAL A 275 36.52 14.75 25.71
C VAL A 275 36.95 13.94 26.90
N ASP A 276 38.25 13.69 26.97
CA ASP A 276 38.88 12.97 28.07
C ASP A 276 39.41 13.99 29.07
N VAL A 277 38.91 13.93 30.30
CA VAL A 277 39.24 14.88 31.36
C VAL A 277 39.91 14.14 32.51
N PRO A 278 41.16 14.49 32.88
CA PRO A 278 41.77 13.95 34.08
C PRO A 278 41.03 14.47 35.32
N ILE A 279 40.66 13.56 36.20
CA ILE A 279 40.04 13.85 37.50
C ILE A 279 40.98 13.45 38.61
N ALA A 280 41.23 14.39 39.52
CA ALA A 280 42.12 14.14 40.65
C ALA A 280 41.55 13.07 41.60
N ALA A 281 42.48 12.32 42.19
CA ALA A 281 42.23 11.47 43.35
C ALA A 281 41.89 12.34 44.57
N GLY A 282 40.94 11.89 45.41
CA GLY A 282 40.80 12.43 46.76
C GLY A 282 39.92 13.65 46.93
N GLY A 283 38.63 13.52 46.57
CA GLY A 283 37.58 14.22 47.32
C GLY A 283 37.09 15.57 46.79
N ALA A 284 37.42 15.97 45.57
CA ALA A 284 36.71 17.06 44.86
C ALA A 284 36.97 17.05 43.35
N GLY A 285 37.43 15.92 42.79
CA GLY A 285 37.76 15.84 41.37
C GLY A 285 36.49 15.99 40.53
N ARG A 286 36.26 17.19 39.99
CA ARG A 286 35.16 17.47 39.07
C ARG A 286 35.69 17.50 37.65
N ALA A 287 34.97 16.88 36.74
CA ALA A 287 35.14 17.07 35.31
C ALA A 287 33.86 17.66 34.76
N ARG A 288 33.98 18.82 34.11
CA ARG A 288 32.88 19.47 33.40
C ARG A 288 33.33 19.78 32.00
N ALA A 289 32.48 19.47 31.03
CA ALA A 289 32.71 19.86 29.65
C ALA A 289 31.39 20.20 28.95
N SER A 290 31.49 21.16 28.02
CA SER A 290 30.48 21.37 26.99
C SER A 290 31.01 20.74 25.71
N ILE A 291 30.39 19.65 25.27
CA ILE A 291 30.88 18.88 24.12
C ILE A 291 30.03 19.25 22.90
N PRO A 292 30.62 19.88 21.88
CA PRO A 292 29.92 20.12 20.63
C PRO A 292 29.82 18.84 19.81
N CYS A 293 28.78 18.74 18.98
CA CYS A 293 28.76 17.76 17.93
C CYS A 293 29.92 17.98 16.95
N PRO A 294 30.57 16.91 16.46
CA PRO A 294 31.66 17.02 15.52
C PRO A 294 31.26 17.70 14.21
N THR A 295 30.05 17.41 13.70
CA THR A 295 29.57 17.95 12.44
C THR A 295 28.73 19.21 12.68
N PRO A 296 29.02 20.32 11.97
CA PRO A 296 28.19 21.52 12.05
C PRO A 296 26.72 21.21 11.73
N LYS A 297 25.80 21.76 12.54
CA LYS A 297 24.33 21.58 12.47
C LYS A 297 23.80 20.24 12.99
N SER A 298 24.65 19.29 13.41
CA SER A 298 24.18 18.13 14.15
C SER A 298 23.49 18.55 15.44
N THR A 299 22.46 17.79 15.84
CA THR A 299 21.73 18.02 17.09
C THR A 299 22.12 16.96 18.10
N VAL A 300 22.44 17.40 19.32
CA VAL A 300 22.68 16.43 20.39
C VAL A 300 21.38 15.75 20.76
N ILE A 301 21.39 14.42 20.79
CA ILE A 301 20.26 13.60 21.22
C ILE A 301 20.47 13.01 22.62
N ALA A 302 21.71 12.80 23.04
CA ALA A 302 22.05 12.32 24.37
C ALA A 302 23.49 12.68 24.78
N GLY A 303 23.76 12.73 26.09
CA GLY A 303 25.10 12.90 26.65
C GLY A 303 25.31 12.08 27.91
N GLY A 304 26.53 11.59 28.12
CA GLY A 304 26.89 10.77 29.27
C GLY A 304 28.40 10.75 29.57
N ALA A 305 28.79 9.97 30.57
CA ALA A 305 30.17 9.87 31.02
C ALA A 305 30.57 8.45 31.40
N TYR A 306 31.84 8.08 31.20
CA TYR A 306 32.40 6.82 31.71
C TYR A 306 33.90 6.94 32.00
N ILE A 307 34.41 6.10 32.92
CA ILE A 307 35.82 6.12 33.33
C ILE A 307 36.67 5.42 32.26
N LEU A 308 37.70 6.09 31.75
CA LEU A 308 38.60 5.58 30.71
C LEU A 308 39.85 4.90 31.30
N THR A 309 40.49 5.53 32.30
CA THR A 309 41.69 4.98 32.98
C THR A 309 41.70 5.34 34.45
N GLY A 310 42.50 4.62 35.24
CA GLY A 310 42.55 4.77 36.70
C GLY A 310 41.34 4.14 37.40
N VAL A 311 41.19 4.44 38.69
CA VAL A 311 40.07 3.93 39.49
C VAL A 311 39.33 5.10 40.09
N ALA A 312 38.12 5.35 39.60
CA ALA A 312 37.25 6.40 40.11
C ALA A 312 35.86 5.84 40.44
N THR A 313 35.06 6.65 41.13
CA THR A 313 33.62 6.42 41.25
C THR A 313 32.96 7.73 40.88
N ILE A 314 32.34 7.76 39.70
CA ILE A 314 31.79 8.98 39.14
C ILE A 314 30.29 9.08 39.41
N TYR A 315 29.84 10.25 39.84
CA TYR A 315 28.43 10.64 39.90
C TYR A 315 28.20 11.75 38.89
N GLN A 316 27.23 11.56 37.99
CA GLN A 316 26.83 12.59 37.06
C GLN A 316 25.96 13.61 37.79
N LEU A 317 26.50 14.82 37.96
CA LEU A 317 25.80 15.92 38.63
C LEU A 317 24.86 16.64 37.66
N GLU A 318 25.31 16.86 36.43
CA GLU A 318 24.56 17.58 35.40
C GLU A 318 24.72 16.90 34.04
N SER A 319 23.63 16.83 33.27
CA SER A 319 23.64 16.43 31.85
C SER A 319 22.42 17.02 31.15
N TYR A 320 22.64 18.07 30.35
CA TYR A 320 21.57 18.79 29.66
C TYR A 320 22.07 19.44 28.36
N PRO A 321 21.18 19.67 27.38
CA PRO A 321 21.55 20.41 26.18
C PRO A 321 21.91 21.85 26.55
N SER A 322 22.96 22.40 25.95
CA SER A 322 23.21 23.83 26.08
C SER A 322 22.17 24.63 25.31
N ASP A 323 22.09 25.95 25.54
CA ASP A 323 21.22 26.84 24.75
C ASP A 323 21.49 26.73 23.23
N ASP A 324 22.73 26.38 22.89
CA ASP A 324 23.12 25.89 21.58
C ASP A 324 22.85 24.38 21.47
N LYS A 325 21.82 24.01 20.70
CA LYS A 325 21.40 22.60 20.49
C LYS A 325 22.48 21.70 19.86
N SER A 326 23.58 22.27 19.39
CA SER A 326 24.75 21.54 18.90
C SER A 326 25.72 21.12 20.01
N LYS A 327 25.47 21.47 21.28
CA LYS A 327 26.35 21.15 22.41
C LYS A 327 25.59 20.62 23.61
N TRP A 328 26.28 19.80 24.40
CA TRP A 328 25.74 19.24 25.64
C TRP A 328 26.69 19.49 26.79
N ASN A 329 26.14 19.95 27.90
CA ASN A 329 26.88 20.17 29.13
C ASN A 329 26.83 18.91 29.97
N ILE A 330 27.98 18.39 30.37
CA ILE A 330 28.11 17.24 31.26
C ILE A 330 29.04 17.61 32.40
N GLU A 331 28.59 17.40 33.64
CA GLU A 331 29.42 17.51 34.84
C GLU A 331 29.37 16.21 35.64
N VAL A 332 30.54 15.71 36.01
CA VAL A 332 30.71 14.54 36.87
C VAL A 332 31.63 14.84 38.04
N LEU A 333 31.36 14.17 39.16
CA LEU A 333 32.15 14.24 40.38
C LEU A 333 32.75 12.87 40.69
N ASN A 334 34.07 12.83 40.89
CA ASN A 334 34.74 11.67 41.47
C ASN A 334 34.55 11.66 42.99
N VAL A 335 33.75 10.73 43.48
CA VAL A 335 33.50 10.55 44.91
C VAL A 335 34.41 9.48 45.53
N ALA A 336 35.36 8.93 44.77
CA ALA A 336 36.33 7.99 45.31
C ALA A 336 37.23 8.68 46.35
N GLY A 337 37.37 8.04 47.52
CA GLY A 337 38.28 8.50 48.58
C GLY A 337 39.75 8.57 48.12
N SER A 338 40.58 9.29 48.87
CA SER A 338 41.99 9.64 48.56
C SER A 338 42.94 8.48 48.28
N GLN A 339 42.52 7.24 48.50
CA GLN A 339 43.33 6.04 48.25
C GLN A 339 43.28 5.52 46.81
N ARG A 340 42.39 6.05 45.95
CA ARG A 340 42.35 5.68 44.54
C ARG A 340 43.01 6.78 43.72
N GLY A 341 44.08 6.41 43.00
CA GLY A 341 44.91 7.33 42.21
C GLY A 341 44.15 8.09 41.12
N PRO A 342 44.81 9.05 40.44
CA PRO A 342 44.16 9.87 39.42
C PRO A 342 43.52 9.00 38.34
N ALA A 343 42.38 9.47 37.82
CA ALA A 343 41.63 8.78 36.78
C ALA A 343 41.36 9.72 35.61
N THR A 344 41.09 9.17 34.45
CA THR A 344 40.62 9.92 33.29
C THR A 344 39.19 9.50 33.00
N VAL A 345 38.28 10.46 32.86
CA VAL A 345 36.88 10.21 32.53
C VAL A 345 36.62 10.74 31.13
N ARG A 346 35.96 9.92 30.31
CA ARG A 346 35.44 10.33 29.02
C ARG A 346 34.02 10.84 29.17
N LEU A 347 33.83 12.12 28.90
CA LEU A 347 32.53 12.72 28.71
C LEU A 347 32.19 12.62 27.23
N HIS A 348 31.00 12.16 26.87
CA HIS A 348 30.62 11.90 25.48
C HIS A 348 29.20 12.36 25.17
N VAL A 349 28.96 12.66 23.90
CA VAL A 349 27.65 13.00 23.35
C VAL A 349 27.35 12.16 22.12
N ALA A 350 26.10 11.77 21.98
CA ALA A 350 25.55 11.20 20.77
C ALA A 350 24.84 12.32 20.01
N CYS A 351 25.28 12.54 18.78
CA CYS A 351 24.82 13.60 17.92
C CYS A 351 24.14 12.98 16.71
N GLN A 352 22.89 13.36 16.49
CA GLN A 352 22.21 13.03 15.26
C GLN A 352 22.61 14.05 14.22
N MET A 353 23.33 13.59 13.19
CA MET A 353 23.64 14.40 12.02
C MET A 353 22.32 14.78 11.35
N GLN A 354 22.09 16.10 11.20
CA GLN A 354 20.91 16.64 10.53
C GLN A 354 20.97 16.40 9.01
#